data_AF-U2L7R4-F1
#
_entry.id   AF-U2L7R4-F1
#
_cell.length_a   1.000
_cell.length_b   1.000
_cell.length_c   1.000
_cell.angle_alpha   90.00
_cell.angle_beta   90.00
_cell.angle_gamma   90.00
#
_symmetry.space_group_name_H-M   'P 1'
#
loop_
_entity.id
_entity.type
_entity.pdbx_description
1 polymer ?
#
loop_
_entity_poly.entity_id
_entity_poly.type
_entity_poly.pdbx_seq_one_letter_code
_entity_poly.pdbx_strand_id
1 'polypeptide(L)' 'MIELSNQEDTFTYENSVNLFQSQERLTKAVDKYGNKATYLLSGQPDDMEAMKKFLEDKGIDSKQIKMDSFKGLK' A
#
# COMPACT_ATOMS: atom_id res chain seq x y z
N MET A 1 1.14 9.70 -22.33
CA MET A 1 0.98 9.20 -20.95
C MET A 1 0.36 7.83 -21.09
N ILE A 2 1.04 6.77 -20.66
CA ILE A 2 0.46 5.43 -20.74
C ILE A 2 -0.51 5.35 -19.56
N GLU A 3 -1.79 5.47 -19.89
CA GLU A 3 -2.90 5.35 -18.96
C GLU A 3 -2.82 4.02 -18.21
N LEU A 4 -2.74 4.12 -16.89
CA LEU A 4 -2.87 3.01 -15.92
C LEU A 4 -4.28 2.37 -15.97
N SER A 5 -5.15 2.84 -16.87
CA SER A 5 -6.55 2.45 -17.04
C SER A 5 -6.74 1.07 -17.71
N ASN A 6 -5.71 0.50 -18.35
CA ASN A 6 -5.87 -0.71 -19.18
C ASN A 6 -5.44 -2.05 -18.51
N GLN A 7 -5.23 -2.08 -17.20
CA GLN A 7 -4.91 -3.31 -16.44
C GLN A 7 -5.96 -3.61 -15.35
N GLU A 8 -7.23 -3.51 -15.72
CA GLU A 8 -8.40 -3.56 -14.82
C GLU A 8 -8.52 -4.85 -13.99
N ASP A 9 -7.88 -5.97 -14.37
CA ASP A 9 -8.01 -7.25 -13.65
C ASP A 9 -6.93 -7.52 -12.58
N THR A 10 -5.93 -6.65 -12.40
CA THR A 10 -4.79 -6.95 -11.51
C THR A 10 -4.46 -5.91 -10.44
N PHE A 11 -5.13 -4.76 -10.45
CA PHE A 11 -4.85 -3.66 -9.50
C PHE A 11 -6.13 -3.14 -8.84
N THR A 12 -6.40 -3.58 -7.60
CA THR A 12 -7.41 -2.97 -6.74
C THR A 12 -6.84 -1.73 -6.05
N TYR A 13 -7.37 -0.55 -6.36
CA TYR A 13 -7.04 0.71 -5.68
C TYR A 13 -8.24 1.15 -4.82
N GLU A 14 -8.09 1.14 -3.50
CA GLU A 14 -9.16 1.52 -2.58
C GLU A 14 -8.75 2.74 -1.74
N ASN A 15 -9.58 3.78 -1.77
CA ASN A 15 -9.33 5.04 -1.06
C ASN A 15 -9.85 4.95 0.39
N SER A 16 -9.09 5.48 1.36
CA SER A 16 -9.42 5.44 2.79
C SER A 16 -9.62 6.85 3.33
N VAL A 17 -10.72 7.10 4.06
CA VAL A 17 -11.02 8.44 4.59
C VAL A 17 -10.14 8.77 5.80
N ASN A 18 -9.81 7.77 6.65
CA ASN A 18 -9.01 7.94 7.87
C ASN A 18 -7.96 6.81 8.03
N LEU A 19 -6.91 7.09 8.81
CA LEU A 19 -5.77 6.18 9.10
C LEU A 19 -6.22 4.79 9.59
N PHE A 20 -7.22 4.72 10.47
CA PHE A 20 -7.72 3.45 11.02
C PHE A 20 -8.31 2.54 9.94
N GLN A 21 -9.08 3.09 9.00
CA GLN A 21 -9.58 2.30 7.86
C GLN A 21 -8.45 1.83 6.96
N SER A 22 -7.39 2.64 6.81
CA SER A 22 -6.23 2.28 6.02
C SER A 22 -5.50 1.07 6.64
N GLN A 23 -5.35 1.04 7.97
CA GLN A 23 -4.76 -0.09 8.70
C GLN A 23 -5.61 -1.37 8.61
N GLU A 24 -6.94 -1.28 8.76
CA GLU A 24 -7.82 -2.46 8.62
C GLU A 24 -7.77 -3.04 7.20
N ARG A 25 -7.74 -2.18 6.18
CA ARG A 25 -7.62 -2.60 4.78
C ARG A 25 -6.27 -3.25 4.50
N LEU A 26 -5.19 -2.64 4.98
CA LEU A 26 -3.85 -3.24 4.90
C LEU A 26 -3.83 -4.61 5.57
N THR A 27 -4.46 -4.73 6.75
CA THR A 27 -4.55 -6.01 7.48
C THR A 27 -5.26 -7.08 6.64
N LYS A 28 -6.39 -6.75 6.01
CA LYS A 28 -7.10 -7.69 5.12
C LYS A 28 -6.27 -8.06 3.88
N ALA A 29 -5.53 -7.11 3.31
CA ALA A 29 -4.66 -7.38 2.17
C ALA A 29 -3.46 -8.27 2.57
N VAL A 30 -2.90 -8.07 3.76
CA VAL A 30 -1.86 -8.94 4.32
C VAL A 30 -2.39 -10.34 4.59
N ASP A 31 -3.58 -10.46 5.18
CA ASP A 31 -4.21 -11.76 5.44
C ASP A 31 -4.52 -12.53 4.13
N LYS A 32 -5.01 -11.82 3.11
CA LYS A 32 -5.40 -12.42 1.83
C LYS A 32 -4.22 -12.74 0.91
N TYR A 33 -3.23 -11.85 0.82
CA TYR A 33 -2.16 -11.94 -0.18
C TYR A 33 -0.78 -12.21 0.42
N GLY A 34 -0.54 -11.80 1.67
CA GLY A 34 0.76 -11.91 2.33
C GLY A 34 1.91 -11.42 1.44
N ASN A 35 3.02 -12.15 1.44
CA ASN A 35 4.19 -11.85 0.61
C ASN A 35 4.03 -12.07 -0.90
N LYS A 36 2.82 -12.36 -1.38
CA LYS A 36 2.54 -12.50 -2.82
C LYS A 36 2.10 -11.18 -3.46
N ALA A 37 1.74 -10.16 -2.67
CA ALA A 37 1.38 -8.84 -3.15
C ALA A 37 2.50 -7.83 -2.90
N THR A 38 2.60 -6.84 -3.78
CA THR A 38 3.43 -5.65 -3.58
C THR A 38 2.58 -4.56 -2.94
N TYR A 39 3.04 -4.04 -1.80
CA TYR A 39 2.39 -2.98 -1.03
C TYR A 39 3.00 -1.63 -1.37
N LEU A 40 2.21 -0.74 -1.97
CA LEU A 40 2.62 0.63 -2.27
C LEU A 40 2.14 1.56 -1.15
N LEU A 41 3.08 2.17 -0.43
CA LEU A 41 2.82 3.16 0.61
C LEU A 41 3.12 4.55 0.07
N SER A 42 2.13 5.45 0.17
CA SER A 42 2.26 6.85 -0.23
C SER A 42 1.61 7.75 0.80
N GLY A 43 2.33 8.77 1.25
CA GLY A 43 1.87 9.68 2.30
C GLY A 43 3.00 10.54 2.84
N GLN A 44 2.81 11.10 4.04
CA GLN A 44 3.89 11.75 4.77
C GLN A 44 4.98 10.72 5.15
N PRO A 45 6.25 11.12 5.19
CA PRO A 45 7.36 10.20 5.47
C PRO A 45 7.24 9.49 6.81
N ASP A 46 6.77 10.20 7.85
CA ASP A 46 6.58 9.66 9.18
C ASP A 46 5.54 8.52 9.19
N ASP A 47 4.39 8.74 8.54
CA ASP A 47 3.33 7.73 8.39
C ASP A 47 3.76 6.56 7.52
N MET A 48 4.57 6.80 6.47
CA MET A 48 5.11 5.74 5.62
C MET A 48 6.05 4.81 6.40
N GLU A 49 6.90 5.36 7.27
CA GLU A 49 7.75 4.54 8.15
C GLU A 49 6.93 3.74 9.16
N ALA A 50 5.89 4.34 9.76
CA ALA A 50 4.99 3.64 10.67
C ALA A 50 4.25 2.48 9.97
N MET A 51 3.73 2.72 8.76
CA MET A 51 3.05 1.68 7.97
C MET A 51 3.99 0.60 7.47
N LYS A 52 5.25 0.94 7.16
CA LYS A 52 6.26 -0.06 6.81
C LYS A 52 6.53 -1.00 7.99
N LYS A 53 6.76 -0.46 9.18
CA LYS A 53 6.95 -1.26 10.41
C LYS A 53 5.75 -2.14 10.70
N PHE A 54 4.53 -1.63 10.49
CA PHE A 54 3.31 -2.40 10.66
C PHE A 54 3.25 -3.62 9.72
N LEU A 55 3.61 -3.45 8.44
CA LEU A 55 3.67 -4.56 7.48
C LEU A 55 4.77 -5.57 7.85
N GLU A 56 5.94 -5.09 8.26
CA GLU A 56 7.06 -5.94 8.69
C GLU A 56 6.69 -6.78 9.93
N ASP A 57 6.00 -6.19 10.92
CA ASP A 57 5.48 -6.89 12.11
C ASP A 57 4.46 -7.99 11.75
N LYS A 58 3.67 -7.75 10.70
CA LYS A 58 2.74 -8.74 10.14
C LYS A 58 3.42 -9.84 9.31
N GLY A 59 4.75 -9.82 9.18
CA GLY A 59 5.52 -10.83 8.46
C GLY A 59 5.65 -10.57 6.95
N ILE A 60 5.35 -9.35 6.50
CA ILE A 60 5.60 -8.94 5.11
C ILE A 60 7.09 -8.62 4.95
N ASP A 61 7.69 -9.20 3.91
CA ASP A 61 9.07 -8.97 3.53
C ASP A 61 9.21 -7.55 2.97
N SER A 62 10.22 -6.81 3.45
CA SER A 62 10.46 -5.43 3.06
C SER A 62 10.66 -5.25 1.55
N LYS A 63 11.01 -6.31 0.80
CA LYS A 63 11.11 -6.28 -0.68
C LYS A 63 9.76 -6.10 -1.36
N GLN A 64 8.68 -6.54 -0.72
CA GLN A 64 7.31 -6.36 -1.20
C GLN A 64 6.75 -4.99 -0.86
N ILE A 65 7.41 -4.22 0.02
CA ILE A 65 6.98 -2.89 0.44
C ILE A 65 7.71 -1.84 -0.40
N LYS A 66 6.95 -1.06 -1.15
CA LYS A 66 7.45 0.10 -1.90
C LYS A 66 6.92 1.37 -1.29
N MET A 67 7.83 2.31 -1.01
CA MET A 67 7.47 3.66 -0.59
C MET A 67 7.53 4.55 -1.82
N ASP A 68 6.45 5.24 -2.11
CA ASP A 68 6.41 6.27 -3.15
C ASP A 68 6.00 7.60 -2.53
N SER A 69 6.91 8.57 -2.65
CA SER A 69 6.65 9.95 -2.27
C SER A 69 5.76 10.59 -3.33
N PHE A 70 4.46 10.35 -3.25
CA PHE A 70 3.49 10.91 -4.18
C PHE A 70 3.51 12.44 -4.11
N LYS A 71 4.05 13.09 -5.17
CA LYS A 71 4.19 14.56 -5.25
C LYS A 71 2.94 15.27 -5.80
N GLY A 72 1.80 14.59 -5.83
CA GLY A 72 0.56 15.07 -6.45
C GLY A 72 0.42 14.63 -7.91
N LEU A 73 -0.83 14.56 -8.39
CA LEU A 73 -1.14 14.53 -9.81
C LEU A 73 -0.82 15.91 -10.39
N LYS A 74 0.11 15.96 -11.33
CA LYS A 74 0.49 17.20 -12.02
C LYS A 74 -0.48 17.50 -13.15
#